data_AF-A0AA44IXN2-F1
#
_entry.id   AF-A0AA44IXN2-F1
#
_cell.length_a   1.000
_cell.length_b   1.000
_cell.length_c   1.000
_cell.angle_alpha   90.00
_cell.angle_beta   90.00
_cell.angle_gamma   90.00
#
_symmetry.space_group_name_H-M   'P 1'
#
loop_
_entity.id
_entity.type
_entity.pdbx_description
1 polymer ?
#
loop_
_entity_poly.entity_id
_entity_poly.type
_entity_poly.pdbx_seq_one_letter_code
_entity_poly.pdbx_strand_id
1 'polypeptide(L)'
;MLSYSLLKNHAGILLVGDYTSLTWLHEVVHDVNERSPIVKDKEGSFLGLAYDVRKAYERQREVIQPPKHFEEIGVRYGVQILWPVLLLQQRLLRQSLAFLSHTAKTQSITYALEAIIEDALREDFGAQAERIIDHWQRLDPAQPEVFDMIDSRGGIFCSWTKAQRKACFAQLLSSFDPMYDRFYAMRLKNGEKNLISPTEFAGWENAEWPNPRW
;
A
#
# COMPACT_ATOMS: atom_id res chain seq x y z
N MET A 1 5.57 -5.21 -17.95
CA MET A 1 4.51 -5.65 -17.01
C MET A 1 4.99 -5.39 -15.58
N LEU A 2 4.06 -5.11 -14.66
CA LEU A 2 4.38 -4.98 -13.24
C LEU A 2 4.62 -6.37 -12.63
N SER A 3 5.53 -6.45 -11.67
CA SER A 3 5.82 -7.63 -10.87
C SER A 3 6.22 -7.19 -9.46
N TYR A 4 6.50 -8.15 -8.58
CA TYR A 4 6.89 -7.84 -7.21
C TYR A 4 7.94 -8.82 -6.67
N SER A 5 8.62 -8.40 -5.61
CA SER A 5 9.31 -9.29 -4.67
C SER A 5 8.92 -8.89 -3.25
N LEU A 6 8.80 -9.84 -2.34
CA LEU A 6 8.50 -9.53 -0.94
C LEU A 6 9.70 -8.84 -0.25
N LEU A 7 9.43 -7.80 0.53
CA LEU A 7 10.43 -7.20 1.41
C LEU A 7 10.66 -8.07 2.64
N LYS A 8 11.79 -7.88 3.33
CA LYS A 8 12.07 -8.62 4.56
C LYS A 8 11.03 -8.25 5.63
N ASN A 9 10.89 -9.16 6.58
CA ASN A 9 10.12 -8.92 7.80
C ASN A 9 8.65 -8.53 7.56
N HIS A 10 8.00 -9.00 6.50
CA HIS A 10 6.60 -8.67 6.17
C HIS A 10 6.37 -7.15 6.07
N ALA A 11 7.37 -6.39 5.60
CA ALA A 11 7.28 -4.93 5.57
C ALA A 11 6.43 -4.40 4.41
N GLY A 12 6.40 -5.12 3.29
CA GLY A 12 5.80 -4.65 2.05
C GLY A 12 6.33 -5.38 0.84
N ILE A 13 6.34 -4.70 -0.30
CA ILE A 13 6.87 -5.23 -1.56
C ILE A 13 7.92 -4.31 -2.17
N LEU A 14 8.84 -4.90 -2.90
CA LEU A 14 9.55 -4.24 -3.98
C LEU A 14 8.62 -4.27 -5.20
N LEU A 15 7.99 -3.15 -5.53
CA LEU A 15 7.20 -2.99 -6.75
C LEU A 15 8.16 -2.87 -7.93
N VAL A 16 8.08 -3.78 -8.89
CA VAL A 16 9.01 -3.89 -10.01
C VAL A 16 8.29 -3.69 -11.35
N GLY A 17 8.95 -3.06 -12.31
CA GLY A 17 8.49 -2.96 -13.69
C GLY A 17 9.61 -2.63 -14.67
N ASP A 18 9.33 -2.78 -15.96
CA ASP A 18 10.14 -2.13 -17.00
C ASP A 18 9.84 -0.62 -17.05
N TYR A 19 10.65 0.12 -17.81
CA TYR A 19 10.50 1.57 -17.99
C TYR A 19 9.05 1.95 -18.33
N THR A 20 8.51 1.35 -19.39
CA THR A 20 7.17 1.65 -19.90
C THR A 20 6.09 1.40 -18.86
N SER A 21 6.13 0.27 -18.16
CA SER A 21 5.11 -0.10 -17.17
C SER A 21 5.08 0.87 -15.99
N LEU A 22 6.26 1.30 -15.52
CA LEU A 22 6.36 2.26 -14.42
C LEU A 22 6.02 3.68 -14.88
N THR A 23 6.40 4.09 -16.09
CA THR A 23 5.96 5.37 -16.65
C THR A 23 4.43 5.43 -16.76
N TRP A 24 3.80 4.36 -17.25
CA TRP A 24 2.35 4.28 -17.32
C TRP A 24 1.66 4.31 -15.95
N LEU A 25 2.23 3.63 -14.94
CA LEU A 25 1.71 3.71 -13.58
C LEU A 25 1.85 5.13 -13.01
N HIS A 26 2.99 5.79 -13.23
CA HIS A 26 3.20 7.18 -12.86
C HIS A 26 2.16 8.11 -13.49
N GLU A 27 1.96 8.02 -14.81
CA GLU A 27 0.97 8.82 -15.56
C GLU A 27 -0.45 8.61 -15.03
N VAL A 28 -0.85 7.36 -14.79
CA VAL A 28 -2.19 7.03 -14.29
C VAL A 28 -2.42 7.56 -12.89
N VAL A 29 -1.47 7.38 -11.97
CA VAL A 29 -1.60 7.90 -10.61
C VAL A 29 -1.65 9.43 -10.62
N HIS A 30 -0.84 10.08 -11.46
CA HIS A 30 -0.83 11.54 -11.59
C HIS A 30 -2.16 12.10 -12.16
N ASP A 31 -2.67 11.52 -13.24
CA ASP A 31 -3.96 11.93 -13.85
C ASP A 31 -5.12 11.74 -12.86
N VAL A 32 -5.14 10.61 -12.15
CA VAL A 32 -6.16 10.34 -11.13
C VAL A 32 -6.00 11.29 -9.95
N ASN A 33 -4.78 11.55 -9.50
CA ASN A 33 -4.49 12.49 -8.42
C ASN A 33 -5.07 13.86 -8.77
N GLU A 34 -4.83 14.36 -9.98
CA GLU A 34 -5.33 15.66 -10.43
C GLU A 34 -6.87 15.70 -10.51
N ARG A 35 -7.48 14.74 -11.23
CA ARG A 35 -8.89 14.82 -11.64
C ARG A 35 -9.88 14.28 -10.61
N SER A 36 -9.46 13.36 -9.73
CA SER A 36 -10.38 12.68 -8.82
C SER A 36 -10.95 13.62 -7.77
N PRO A 37 -12.29 13.62 -7.54
CA PRO A 37 -12.93 14.45 -6.52
C PRO A 37 -12.78 13.89 -5.09
N ILE A 38 -12.39 12.61 -4.96
CA ILE A 38 -12.17 11.98 -3.64
C ILE A 38 -10.73 12.14 -3.16
N VAL A 39 -9.78 12.43 -4.06
CA VAL A 39 -8.43 12.86 -3.68
C VAL A 39 -8.51 14.29 -3.16
N LYS A 40 -8.37 14.48 -1.84
CA LYS A 40 -8.47 15.79 -1.19
C LYS A 40 -7.15 16.55 -1.20
N ASP A 41 -6.09 15.88 -0.75
CA ASP A 41 -4.74 16.42 -0.78
C ASP A 41 -4.02 15.96 -2.06
N LYS A 42 -3.72 16.92 -2.93
CA LYS A 42 -3.07 16.68 -4.22
C LYS A 42 -1.55 16.55 -4.10
N GLU A 43 -0.98 17.01 -2.99
CA GLU A 43 0.44 16.92 -2.67
C GLU A 43 0.74 15.84 -1.61
N GLY A 44 -0.31 15.16 -1.14
CA GLY A 44 -0.25 14.19 -0.05
C GLY A 44 0.27 12.81 -0.44
N SER A 45 0.09 11.84 0.46
CA SER A 45 0.70 10.52 0.33
C SER A 45 0.24 9.74 -0.91
N PHE A 46 -0.90 10.08 -1.52
CA PHE A 46 -1.33 9.45 -2.78
C PHE A 46 -0.39 9.78 -3.94
N LEU A 47 0.00 11.05 -4.10
CA LEU A 47 0.99 11.48 -5.11
C LEU A 47 2.36 10.82 -4.88
N GLY A 48 2.67 10.45 -3.63
CA GLY A 48 3.86 9.70 -3.25
C GLY A 48 4.11 8.45 -4.11
N LEU A 49 3.05 7.72 -4.50
CA LEU A 49 3.20 6.54 -5.39
C LEU A 49 3.73 6.94 -6.77
N ALA A 50 3.19 8.01 -7.36
CA ALA A 50 3.65 8.51 -8.65
C ALA A 50 5.12 8.96 -8.57
N TYR A 51 5.50 9.60 -7.46
CA TYR A 51 6.87 10.03 -7.21
C TYR A 51 7.83 8.83 -7.09
N ASP A 52 7.49 7.83 -6.28
CA ASP A 52 8.33 6.67 -6.02
C ASP A 52 8.57 5.82 -7.27
N VAL A 53 7.51 5.59 -8.05
CA VAL A 53 7.58 4.89 -9.32
C VAL A 53 8.43 5.66 -10.34
N ARG A 54 8.31 7.00 -10.38
CA ARG A 54 9.18 7.86 -11.19
C ARG A 54 10.64 7.72 -10.82
N LYS A 55 10.95 7.81 -9.54
CA LYS A 55 12.32 7.65 -9.04
C LYS A 55 12.89 6.26 -9.37
N ALA A 56 12.05 5.23 -9.44
CA ALA A 56 12.49 3.91 -9.88
C ALA A 56 12.93 3.89 -11.34
N TYR A 57 12.07 4.29 -12.29
CA TYR A 57 12.44 4.26 -13.71
C TYR A 57 13.51 5.29 -14.09
N GLU A 58 13.68 6.35 -13.29
CA GLU A 58 14.80 7.31 -13.36
C GLU A 58 16.12 6.76 -12.77
N ARG A 59 16.15 5.48 -12.34
CA ARG A 59 17.32 4.78 -11.80
C ARG A 59 17.86 5.38 -10.49
N GLN A 60 16.98 6.05 -9.74
CA GLN A 60 17.30 6.60 -8.41
C GLN A 60 16.85 5.66 -7.28
N ARG A 61 16.37 4.46 -7.62
CA ARG A 61 16.02 3.36 -6.71
C ARG A 61 16.68 2.06 -7.21
N GLU A 62 16.05 0.91 -6.98
CA GLU A 62 16.61 -0.40 -7.34
C GLU A 62 16.67 -0.59 -8.86
N VAL A 63 17.82 -1.05 -9.35
CA VAL A 63 18.03 -1.45 -10.74
C VAL A 63 18.34 -2.94 -10.77
N ILE A 64 17.43 -3.72 -11.34
CA ILE A 64 17.51 -5.17 -11.41
C ILE A 64 18.00 -5.55 -12.80
N GLN A 65 19.20 -6.11 -12.85
CA GLN A 65 19.77 -6.62 -14.09
C GLN A 65 19.07 -7.93 -14.49
N PRO A 66 18.92 -8.19 -15.80
CA PRO A 66 18.40 -9.48 -16.25
C PRO A 66 19.32 -10.64 -15.79
N PRO A 67 18.77 -11.84 -15.55
CA PRO A 67 19.57 -13.03 -15.27
C PRO A 67 20.59 -13.28 -16.38
N LYS A 68 21.75 -13.85 -16.00
CA LYS A 68 22.76 -14.26 -16.98
C LYS A 68 22.13 -15.22 -17.99
N HIS A 69 22.31 -14.93 -19.28
CA HIS A 69 21.78 -15.69 -20.42
C HIS A 69 20.28 -15.51 -20.74
N PHE A 70 19.60 -14.50 -20.17
CA PHE A 70 18.21 -14.14 -20.51
C PHE A 70 18.08 -12.63 -20.78
N GLU A 71 18.76 -12.15 -21.82
CA GLU A 71 18.80 -10.71 -22.17
C GLU A 71 17.43 -10.16 -22.58
N GLU A 72 16.54 -11.02 -23.10
CA GLU A 72 15.20 -10.65 -23.57
C GLU A 72 14.30 -10.11 -22.45
N ILE A 73 14.60 -10.44 -21.18
CA ILE A 73 13.84 -9.95 -20.02
C ILE A 73 14.02 -8.44 -19.84
N GLY A 74 15.16 -7.90 -20.29
CA GLY A 74 15.55 -6.50 -20.14
C GLY A 74 15.83 -6.08 -18.69
N VAL A 75 16.33 -4.85 -18.53
CA VAL A 75 16.53 -4.23 -17.21
C VAL A 75 15.17 -3.90 -16.59
N ARG A 76 15.05 -4.18 -15.29
CA ARG A 76 13.87 -3.83 -14.48
C ARG A 76 14.25 -2.80 -13.42
N TYR A 77 13.25 -2.04 -12.98
CA TYR A 77 13.40 -1.02 -11.94
C TYR A 77 12.44 -1.31 -10.80
N GLY A 78 12.86 -1.03 -9.57
CA GLY A 78 12.09 -1.34 -8.39
C GLY A 78 12.03 -0.22 -7.37
N VAL A 79 10.93 -0.15 -6.63
CA VAL A 79 10.79 0.71 -5.44
C VAL A 79 10.17 -0.06 -4.29
N GLN A 80 10.73 0.11 -3.10
CA GLN A 80 10.25 -0.52 -1.87
C GLN A 80 9.10 0.31 -1.31
N ILE A 81 7.96 -0.34 -1.04
CA ILE A 81 6.77 0.34 -0.51
C ILE A 81 6.20 -0.50 0.64
N LEU A 82 5.89 0.15 1.77
CA LEU A 82 5.27 -0.50 2.91
C LEU A 82 3.84 -0.93 2.60
N TRP A 83 3.43 -2.06 3.18
CA TRP A 83 2.07 -2.56 3.05
C TRP A 83 0.96 -1.53 3.37
N PRO A 84 0.90 -0.90 4.57
CA PRO A 84 -0.18 0.03 4.89
C PRO A 84 -0.26 1.21 3.92
N VAL A 85 0.87 1.68 3.40
CA VAL A 85 0.94 2.78 2.43
C VAL A 85 0.42 2.34 1.07
N LEU A 86 0.95 1.25 0.54
CA LEU A 86 0.59 0.74 -0.78
C LEU A 86 -0.89 0.37 -0.88
N LEU A 87 -1.42 -0.30 0.14
CA LEU A 87 -2.81 -0.75 0.15
C LEU A 87 -3.78 0.45 0.13
N LEU A 88 -3.50 1.50 0.90
CA LEU A 88 -4.34 2.69 0.92
C LEU A 88 -4.24 3.47 -0.41
N GLN A 89 -3.03 3.64 -0.94
CA GLN A 89 -2.81 4.29 -2.23
C GLN A 89 -3.53 3.55 -3.37
N GLN A 90 -3.39 2.22 -3.46
CA GLN A 90 -4.09 1.45 -4.49
C GLN A 90 -5.60 1.55 -4.31
N ARG A 91 -6.11 1.50 -3.07
CA ARG A 91 -7.54 1.58 -2.83
C ARG A 91 -8.11 2.91 -3.32
N LEU A 92 -7.43 4.01 -3.04
CA LEU A 92 -7.81 5.34 -3.52
C LEU A 92 -7.78 5.42 -5.05
N LEU A 93 -6.74 4.84 -5.69
CA LEU A 93 -6.67 4.74 -7.15
C LEU A 93 -7.88 3.99 -7.70
N ARG A 94 -8.19 2.81 -7.15
CA ARG A 94 -9.28 1.93 -7.61
C ARG A 94 -10.66 2.56 -7.45
N GLN A 95 -10.92 3.23 -6.33
CA GLN A 95 -12.19 3.91 -6.10
C GLN A 95 -12.35 5.18 -6.92
N SER A 96 -11.26 5.94 -7.14
CA SER A 96 -11.30 7.16 -7.95
C SER A 96 -11.80 6.91 -9.37
N LEU A 97 -11.49 5.75 -9.95
CA LEU A 97 -11.97 5.38 -11.29
C LEU A 97 -13.50 5.30 -11.39
N ALA A 98 -14.23 5.10 -10.28
CA ALA A 98 -15.69 5.10 -10.28
C ALA A 98 -16.29 6.51 -10.51
N PHE A 99 -15.50 7.56 -10.27
CA PHE A 99 -15.92 8.96 -10.40
C PHE A 99 -15.34 9.65 -11.64
N LEU A 100 -14.53 8.95 -12.43
CA LEU A 100 -13.80 9.51 -13.57
C LEU A 100 -14.17 8.81 -14.87
N SER A 101 -14.33 9.59 -15.94
CA SER A 101 -14.17 9.04 -17.28
C SER A 101 -12.71 8.68 -17.50
N HIS A 102 -12.45 7.41 -17.82
CA HIS A 102 -11.09 6.89 -17.96
C HIS A 102 -11.00 5.92 -19.13
N THR A 103 -9.77 5.66 -19.57
CA THR A 103 -9.51 4.78 -20.71
C THR A 103 -9.37 3.32 -20.26
N ALA A 104 -9.48 2.39 -21.20
CA ALA A 104 -9.16 0.98 -20.93
C ALA A 104 -7.71 0.79 -20.45
N LYS A 105 -6.76 1.63 -20.92
CA LYS A 105 -5.37 1.62 -20.44
C LYS A 105 -5.28 1.99 -18.96
N THR A 106 -5.99 3.04 -18.52
CA THR A 106 -6.05 3.44 -17.11
C THR A 106 -6.56 2.30 -16.24
N GLN A 107 -7.69 1.70 -16.64
CA GLN A 107 -8.29 0.56 -15.95
C GLN A 107 -7.32 -0.63 -15.87
N SER A 108 -6.64 -0.98 -16.98
CA SER A 108 -5.74 -2.13 -17.03
C SER A 108 -4.52 -1.95 -16.12
N ILE A 109 -3.97 -0.73 -16.01
CA ILE A 109 -2.83 -0.44 -15.14
C ILE A 109 -3.24 -0.52 -13.67
N THR A 110 -4.40 0.02 -13.31
CA THR A 110 -4.95 -0.08 -11.95
C THR A 110 -5.18 -1.53 -11.55
N TYR A 111 -5.74 -2.36 -12.45
CA TYR A 111 -5.90 -3.79 -12.18
C TYR A 111 -4.59 -4.55 -12.16
N ALA A 112 -3.60 -4.18 -12.97
CA ALA A 112 -2.29 -4.80 -12.90
C ALA A 112 -1.63 -4.57 -11.53
N LEU A 113 -1.76 -3.36 -10.96
CA LEU A 113 -1.30 -3.09 -9.60
C LEU A 113 -2.11 -3.86 -8.54
N GLU A 114 -3.43 -3.93 -8.70
CA GLU A 114 -4.31 -4.70 -7.80
C GLU A 114 -3.91 -6.18 -7.77
N ALA A 115 -3.73 -6.79 -8.94
CA ALA A 115 -3.39 -8.20 -9.09
C ALA A 115 -2.07 -8.55 -8.39
N ILE A 116 -1.00 -7.76 -8.60
CA ILE A 116 0.28 -8.05 -7.96
C ILE A 116 0.24 -7.87 -6.44
N ILE A 117 -0.62 -6.98 -5.93
CA ILE A 117 -0.80 -6.80 -4.48
C ILE A 117 -1.51 -8.02 -3.91
N GLU A 118 -2.58 -8.50 -4.56
CA GLU A 118 -3.28 -9.70 -4.11
C GLU A 118 -2.36 -10.93 -4.09
N ASP A 119 -1.61 -11.16 -5.16
CA ASP A 119 -0.66 -12.27 -5.25
C ASP A 119 0.42 -12.17 -4.16
N ALA A 120 0.99 -10.97 -3.99
CA ALA A 120 1.99 -10.73 -2.96
C ALA A 120 1.44 -10.89 -1.53
N LEU A 121 0.20 -10.47 -1.25
CA LEU A 121 -0.44 -10.69 0.04
C LEU A 121 -0.67 -12.18 0.32
N ARG A 122 -1.10 -12.96 -0.69
CA ARG A 122 -1.25 -14.41 -0.60
C ARG A 122 0.07 -15.10 -0.30
N GLU A 123 1.14 -14.67 -0.95
CA GLU A 123 2.50 -15.18 -0.71
C GLU A 123 3.01 -14.82 0.70
N ASP A 124 2.85 -13.56 1.12
CA ASP A 124 3.45 -13.04 2.35
C ASP A 124 2.74 -13.53 3.63
N PHE A 125 1.40 -13.60 3.59
CA PHE A 125 0.55 -13.88 4.75
C PHE A 125 -0.11 -15.27 4.73
N GLY A 126 -0.07 -16.00 3.62
CA GLY A 126 -0.60 -17.36 3.49
C GLY A 126 -2.07 -17.45 3.93
N ALA A 127 -2.36 -18.27 4.94
CA ALA A 127 -3.73 -18.51 5.42
C ALA A 127 -4.47 -17.25 5.94
N GLN A 128 -3.76 -16.16 6.25
CA GLN A 128 -4.38 -14.89 6.68
C GLN A 128 -4.67 -13.93 5.51
N ALA A 129 -4.20 -14.23 4.30
CA ALA A 129 -4.23 -13.31 3.17
C ALA A 129 -5.65 -12.88 2.79
N GLU A 130 -6.60 -13.82 2.68
CA GLU A 130 -7.97 -13.49 2.28
C GLU A 130 -8.64 -12.54 3.27
N ARG A 131 -8.40 -12.71 4.57
CA ARG A 131 -8.88 -11.77 5.58
C ARG A 131 -8.25 -10.38 5.43
N ILE A 132 -6.98 -10.30 5.06
CA ILE A 132 -6.26 -9.03 4.84
C ILE A 132 -6.80 -8.35 3.57
N ILE A 133 -7.02 -9.12 2.50
CA ILE A 133 -7.61 -8.64 1.24
C ILE A 133 -9.02 -8.10 1.50
N ASP A 134 -9.85 -8.82 2.27
CA ASP A 134 -11.17 -8.35 2.68
C ASP A 134 -11.12 -7.00 3.42
N HIS A 135 -10.19 -6.85 4.37
CA HIS A 135 -10.01 -5.58 5.09
C HIS A 135 -9.52 -4.46 4.16
N TRP A 136 -8.58 -4.76 3.28
CA TRP A 136 -8.06 -3.81 2.29
C TRP A 136 -9.15 -3.33 1.33
N GLN A 137 -9.95 -4.24 0.77
CA GLN A 137 -11.04 -3.91 -0.14
C GLN A 137 -12.17 -3.12 0.53
N ARG A 138 -12.29 -3.20 1.86
CA ARG A 138 -13.26 -2.41 2.65
C ARG A 138 -12.74 -1.05 3.09
N LEU A 139 -11.45 -0.75 2.90
CA LEU A 139 -10.94 0.59 3.17
C LEU A 139 -11.75 1.62 2.37
N ASP A 140 -12.16 2.68 3.06
CA ASP A 140 -12.86 3.81 2.48
C ASP A 140 -11.92 5.03 2.40
N PRO A 141 -11.12 5.16 1.33
CA PRO A 141 -10.24 6.30 1.15
C PRO A 141 -10.99 7.62 0.88
N ALA A 142 -12.32 7.61 0.71
CA ALA A 142 -13.11 8.83 0.59
C ALA A 142 -13.45 9.45 1.94
N GLN A 143 -13.29 8.71 3.04
CA GLN A 143 -13.48 9.26 4.38
C GLN A 143 -12.42 10.34 4.66
N PRO A 144 -12.80 11.44 5.34
CA PRO A 144 -11.84 12.40 5.85
C PRO A 144 -10.79 11.72 6.74
N GLU A 145 -9.55 12.21 6.74
CA GLU A 145 -8.46 11.79 7.63
C GLU A 145 -7.84 10.40 7.40
N VAL A 146 -8.34 9.55 6.49
CA VAL A 146 -7.77 8.19 6.30
C VAL A 146 -6.31 8.17 5.87
N PHE A 147 -5.88 9.18 5.11
CA PHE A 147 -4.48 9.34 4.76
C PHE A 147 -3.68 9.94 5.92
N ASP A 148 -4.25 10.80 6.75
CA ASP A 148 -3.60 11.31 7.97
C ASP A 148 -3.38 10.19 8.99
N MET A 149 -4.30 9.22 9.04
CA MET A 149 -4.19 8.00 9.85
C MET A 149 -2.96 7.16 9.49
N ILE A 150 -2.36 7.36 8.30
CA ILE A 150 -1.14 6.64 7.89
C ILE A 150 0.03 6.98 8.81
N ASP A 151 0.11 8.20 9.35
CA ASP A 151 1.26 8.63 10.15
C ASP A 151 1.39 7.79 11.42
N SER A 152 0.28 7.62 12.15
CA SER A 152 0.27 6.78 13.35
C SER A 152 0.35 5.29 13.04
N ARG A 153 -0.38 4.82 12.02
CA ARG A 153 -0.47 3.38 11.65
C ARG A 153 0.79 2.88 10.95
N GLY A 154 1.44 3.72 10.17
CA GLY A 154 2.73 3.47 9.56
C GLY A 154 3.83 3.43 10.62
N GLY A 155 3.85 4.38 11.55
CA GLY A 155 4.79 4.40 12.68
C GLY A 155 4.74 3.12 13.50
N ILE A 156 3.55 2.72 13.96
CA ILE A 156 3.39 1.50 14.75
C ILE A 156 3.78 0.25 13.94
N PHE A 157 3.39 0.16 12.67
CA PHE A 157 3.76 -0.95 11.79
C PHE A 157 5.27 -1.07 11.60
N CYS A 158 5.94 0.06 11.43
CA CYS A 158 7.39 0.14 11.31
C CYS A 158 8.09 -0.31 12.59
N SER A 159 7.51 -0.01 13.77
CA SER A 159 8.05 -0.42 15.07
C SER A 159 7.96 -1.92 15.35
N TRP A 160 7.06 -2.62 14.66
CA TRP A 160 6.80 -4.03 14.91
C TRP A 160 7.92 -4.94 14.42
N THR A 161 8.13 -6.02 15.18
CA THR A 161 8.91 -7.17 14.73
C THR A 161 8.21 -7.91 13.59
N LYS A 162 8.96 -8.76 12.87
CA LYS A 162 8.41 -9.66 11.85
C LYS A 162 7.18 -10.45 12.34
N ALA A 163 7.24 -10.98 13.56
CA ALA A 163 6.16 -11.77 14.14
C ALA A 163 4.91 -10.92 14.41
N GLN A 164 5.09 -9.71 14.95
CA GLN A 164 4.00 -8.76 15.19
C GLN A 164 3.34 -8.32 13.88
N ARG A 165 4.11 -7.98 12.84
CA ARG A 165 3.54 -7.67 11.52
C ARG A 165 2.69 -8.81 10.99
N LYS A 166 3.19 -10.05 11.04
CA LYS A 166 2.43 -11.23 10.60
C LYS A 166 1.13 -11.46 11.38
N ALA A 167 1.12 -11.16 12.68
CA ALA A 167 -0.03 -11.42 13.56
C ALA A 167 -1.06 -10.27 13.59
N CYS A 168 -0.59 -9.02 13.50
CA CYS A 168 -1.39 -7.83 13.78
C CYS A 168 -1.82 -7.07 12.52
N PHE A 169 -1.25 -7.34 11.35
CA PHE A 169 -1.49 -6.52 10.15
C PHE A 169 -2.96 -6.46 9.72
N ALA A 170 -3.71 -7.56 9.81
CA ALA A 170 -5.15 -7.56 9.54
C ALA A 170 -5.91 -6.57 10.45
N GLN A 171 -5.53 -6.50 11.73
CA GLN A 171 -6.17 -5.59 12.68
C GLN A 171 -5.70 -4.15 12.49
N LEU A 172 -4.45 -3.93 12.05
CA LEU A 172 -3.99 -2.62 11.60
C LEU A 172 -4.86 -2.09 10.46
N LEU A 173 -5.16 -2.91 9.45
CA LEU A 173 -6.05 -2.50 8.37
C LEU A 173 -7.46 -2.21 8.88
N SER A 174 -7.99 -3.04 9.78
CA SER A 174 -9.30 -2.77 10.39
C SER A 174 -9.34 -1.45 11.17
N SER A 175 -8.19 -0.96 11.64
CA SER A 175 -8.12 0.30 12.39
C SER A 175 -8.29 1.54 11.54
N PHE A 176 -8.27 1.43 10.22
CA PHE A 176 -8.63 2.55 9.33
C PHE A 176 -10.14 2.81 9.28
N ASP A 177 -10.97 1.94 9.86
CA ASP A 177 -12.41 2.17 9.99
C ASP A 177 -12.68 3.35 10.97
N PRO A 178 -13.48 4.37 10.60
CA PRO A 178 -13.78 5.53 11.46
C PRO A 178 -14.47 5.17 12.77
N MET A 179 -15.13 4.02 12.83
CA MET A 179 -15.79 3.51 14.01
C MET A 179 -14.91 2.57 14.84
N TYR A 180 -13.64 2.36 14.45
CA TYR A 180 -12.73 1.46 15.14
C TYR A 180 -12.67 1.74 16.65
N ASP A 181 -12.43 2.99 17.03
CA ASP A 181 -12.33 3.41 18.44
C ASP A 181 -13.64 3.16 19.21
N ARG A 182 -14.78 3.44 18.56
CA ARG A 182 -16.11 3.26 19.15
C ARG A 182 -16.41 1.79 19.41
N PHE A 183 -15.98 0.91 18.51
CA PHE A 183 -16.21 -0.53 18.63
C PHE A 183 -15.10 -1.29 19.37
N TYR A 184 -13.94 -0.66 19.62
CA TYR A 184 -12.78 -1.32 20.20
C TYR A 184 -13.11 -2.11 21.47
N ALA A 185 -13.76 -1.48 22.45
CA ALA A 185 -14.08 -2.11 23.73
C ALA A 185 -15.05 -3.30 23.57
N MET A 186 -15.98 -3.23 22.61
CA MET A 186 -16.90 -4.32 22.29
C MET A 186 -16.17 -5.48 21.60
N ARG A 187 -15.33 -5.19 20.61
CA ARG A 187 -14.53 -6.20 19.89
C ARG A 187 -13.58 -6.94 20.83
N LEU A 188 -12.96 -6.21 21.77
CA LEU A 188 -12.12 -6.78 22.81
C LEU A 188 -12.92 -7.72 23.73
N LYS A 189 -14.11 -7.31 24.18
CA LYS A 189 -15.02 -8.17 24.98
C LYS A 189 -15.47 -9.41 24.22
N ASN A 190 -15.62 -9.32 22.90
CA ASN A 190 -15.96 -10.45 22.02
C ASN A 190 -14.77 -11.40 21.77
N GLY A 191 -13.60 -11.13 22.36
CA GLY A 191 -12.43 -12.00 22.26
C GLY A 191 -11.66 -11.87 20.95
N GLU A 192 -11.85 -10.77 20.20
CA GLU A 192 -11.02 -10.51 19.03
C GLU A 192 -9.55 -10.32 19.43
N LYS A 193 -8.67 -11.05 18.74
CA LYS A 193 -7.23 -11.05 19.01
C LYS A 193 -6.51 -9.99 18.20
N ASN A 194 -5.36 -9.56 18.73
CA ASN A 194 -4.40 -8.66 18.09
C ASN A 194 -4.99 -7.27 17.76
N LEU A 195 -6.06 -6.87 18.43
CA LEU A 195 -6.57 -5.50 18.36
C LEU A 195 -5.49 -4.55 18.90
N ILE A 196 -5.39 -3.39 18.28
CA ILE A 196 -4.46 -2.33 18.65
C ILE A 196 -5.24 -1.29 19.44
N SER A 197 -4.77 -0.91 20.62
CA SER A 197 -5.49 0.10 21.41
C SER A 197 -5.49 1.45 20.67
N PRO A 198 -6.62 2.19 20.62
CA PRO A 198 -6.63 3.55 20.10
C PRO A 198 -5.56 4.46 20.74
N THR A 199 -5.27 4.24 22.03
CA THR A 199 -4.24 4.99 22.76
C THR A 199 -2.81 4.70 22.28
N GLU A 200 -2.57 3.54 21.65
CA GLU A 200 -1.25 3.24 21.06
C GLU A 200 -1.00 4.11 19.84
N PHE A 201 -2.03 4.44 19.04
CA PHE A 201 -1.87 5.31 17.87
C PHE A 201 -1.54 6.75 18.26
N ALA A 202 -2.10 7.26 19.38
CA ALA A 202 -1.80 8.59 19.88
C ALA A 202 -0.30 8.79 20.20
N GLY A 203 0.40 7.72 20.58
CA GLY A 203 1.85 7.75 20.82
C GLY A 203 2.69 7.91 19.55
N TRP A 204 2.09 7.78 18.37
CA TRP A 204 2.74 7.91 17.06
C TRP A 204 2.35 9.18 16.32
N GLU A 205 1.49 10.03 16.88
CA GLU A 205 1.17 11.32 16.28
C GLU A 205 2.43 12.19 16.16
N ASN A 206 2.76 12.61 14.94
CA ASN A 206 3.96 13.38 14.60
C ASN A 206 5.31 12.70 14.93
N ALA A 207 5.32 11.40 15.20
CA ALA A 207 6.55 10.65 15.44
C ALA A 207 7.24 10.28 14.11
N GLU A 208 8.57 10.35 14.09
CA GLU A 208 9.35 9.83 12.96
C GLU A 208 9.20 8.30 12.89
N TRP A 209 8.94 7.77 11.69
CA TRP A 209 8.78 6.33 11.52
C TRP A 209 10.14 5.64 11.71
N PRO A 210 10.22 4.61 12.58
CA PRO A 210 11.45 3.87 12.74
C PRO A 210 11.78 3.12 11.45
N ASN A 211 13.06 2.83 11.23
CA ASN A 211 13.46 2.04 10.07
C ASN A 211 12.76 0.67 10.09
N PRO A 212 11.95 0.33 9.07
CA PRO A 212 11.15 -0.90 9.05
C PRO A 212 12.00 -2.16 8.89
N ARG A 213 13.32 -2.04 8.66
CA ARG A 213 14.27 -3.13 8.40
C ARG A 213 13.78 -4.07 7.29
N TRP A 214 13.29 -3.47 6.20
CA TRP A 214 12.82 -4.14 4.99
C TRP A 214 13.96 -4.73 4.14
#